data_AF-A0A445ET34-F1
#
_entry.id   AF-A0A445ET34-F1
#
_cell.length_a   1.000
_cell.length_b   1.000
_cell.length_c   1.000
_cell.angle_alpha   90.00
_cell.angle_beta   90.00
_cell.angle_gamma   90.00
#
_symmetry.space_group_name_H-M   'P 1'
#
loop_
_entity.id
_entity.type
_entity.pdbx_description
1 polymer ?
#
loop_
_entity_poly.entity_id
_entity_poly.type
_entity_poly.pdbx_seq_one_letter_code
_entity_poly.pdbx_strand_id
1 'polypeptide(L)'
;MAVNELDTEQDLAPSKKKPLSEDEKRKKKIVPGSLMKAVVRPGGGDSGPSDGDQVVYHSTVRTLDGVLVESTRSDYGGNGTPIRHVLGKSKILLGLLEGIPTMLKGEVAMVVTDDLGVVKKVINEGQGWESPREPYEVKAWISAKTATGKLIMSHTKGEPYFFTFGKSEVVPKGLEMGIGTMTREEKAVIYVTSQYLTQSPLMPVIEDYDEVQFEVELVHFIQVRDMLGDGRLIKRRIRDGKGDFPMDCPLHDSLLRVHYKGTIVNEENRVFYDTRVDNDGEPLEFCSGEGLVPEGFEMSVRLMLPGEIALVSCPPDYAYDKFPRPANVPDGAHIQWEIELLGFEMPKDWTGLDFNSIMNEAEKIRNTGNRLFKEGKYELAKAKYEKVLREFNHVNPQDDEEGKIFADTRNLLHLNVAACYLKVGECRKSIETCNKVLEAKPAHVKGLYRRGMAYMANGDFEEARNDFKMMMKVDKSAEPDATAALSKLKQKEQEVERKARKQFKGLFDKKPGEISGVKADEDGNPSTSENQDSEEHSDADGTNLEDSHEAAPDARPRSWISLFWPTGKRIFESLGLQRCTIL
;
A
#
# COMPACT_ATOMS: atom_id res chain seq x y z
N MET A 1 -68.33 15.66 -0.65
CA MET A 1 -68.60 15.03 0.67
C MET A 1 -67.60 13.90 0.84
N ALA A 2 -67.08 13.75 2.06
CA ALA A 2 -66.13 12.73 2.54
C ALA A 2 -66.41 11.33 1.96
N VAL A 3 -65.47 10.38 1.86
CA VAL A 3 -64.53 9.78 2.84
C VAL A 3 -63.57 8.93 1.98
N ASN A 4 -62.28 8.67 2.24
CA ASN A 4 -61.65 7.93 3.34
C ASN A 4 -60.16 7.85 2.94
N GLU A 5 -59.23 8.28 3.79
CA GLU A 5 -57.85 7.76 3.75
C GLU A 5 -57.52 7.21 5.13
N LEU A 6 -57.21 5.91 5.13
CA LEU A 6 -56.82 5.10 6.27
C LEU A 6 -55.38 5.42 6.64
N ASP A 7 -55.17 5.56 7.95
CA ASP A 7 -53.89 5.56 8.62
C ASP A 7 -52.99 4.41 8.18
N THR A 8 -51.72 4.73 7.94
CA THR A 8 -50.61 3.80 8.19
C THR A 8 -49.51 4.57 8.90
N GLU A 9 -49.41 4.35 10.21
CA GLU A 9 -48.25 4.70 11.02
C GLU A 9 -47.00 4.04 10.44
N GLN A 10 -45.94 4.83 10.24
CA GLN A 10 -44.59 4.32 10.08
C GLN A 10 -43.75 4.77 11.28
N ASP A 11 -43.25 3.76 11.98
CA ASP A 11 -42.36 3.81 13.14
C ASP A 11 -41.19 4.81 12.98
N LEU A 12 -41.10 5.75 13.92
CA LEU A 12 -39.95 6.62 14.11
C LEU A 12 -38.81 5.82 14.76
N ALA A 13 -37.94 5.26 13.93
CA ALA A 13 -36.68 4.66 14.37
C ALA A 13 -35.75 5.72 15.03
N PRO A 14 -34.95 5.36 16.05
CA PRO A 14 -34.02 6.29 16.69
C PRO A 14 -32.99 6.77 15.68
N SER A 15 -32.78 8.09 15.58
CA SER A 15 -31.84 8.66 14.62
C SER A 15 -30.44 8.12 14.90
N LYS A 16 -29.94 7.24 14.04
CA LYS A 16 -28.54 6.84 14.01
C LYS A 16 -27.69 8.12 13.99
N LYS A 17 -26.83 8.33 14.98
CA LYS A 17 -25.82 9.40 14.94
C LYS A 17 -25.12 9.31 13.59
N LYS A 18 -25.22 10.37 12.77
CA LYS A 18 -24.54 10.42 11.47
C LYS A 18 -23.05 10.08 11.69
N PRO A 19 -22.45 9.22 10.85
CA PRO A 19 -21.02 9.00 10.91
C PRO A 19 -20.31 10.35 10.78
N LEU A 20 -19.34 10.59 11.66
CA LEU A 20 -18.56 11.83 11.68
C LEU A 20 -18.00 12.11 10.29
N SER A 21 -18.18 13.34 9.81
CA SER A 21 -17.61 13.74 8.52
C SER A 21 -16.08 13.64 8.56
N GLU A 22 -15.44 13.46 7.40
CA GLU A 22 -13.96 13.49 7.30
C GLU A 22 -13.38 14.78 7.92
N ASP A 23 -14.09 15.90 7.75
CA ASP A 23 -13.69 17.18 8.34
C ASP A 23 -13.86 17.18 9.87
N GLU A 24 -14.91 16.60 10.44
CA GLU A 24 -15.06 16.45 11.90
C GLU A 24 -13.97 15.54 12.51
N LYS A 25 -13.54 14.50 11.79
CA LYS A 25 -12.40 13.66 12.21
C LYS A 25 -11.08 14.44 12.16
N ARG A 26 -10.90 15.32 11.16
CA ARG A 26 -9.73 16.20 11.04
C ARG A 26 -9.72 17.28 12.13
N LYS A 27 -10.90 17.84 12.49
CA LYS A 27 -11.08 18.80 13.59
C LYS A 27 -10.69 18.22 14.94
N LYS A 28 -11.05 16.96 15.22
CA LYS A 28 -10.67 16.28 16.47
C LYS A 28 -9.17 16.06 16.67
N LYS A 29 -8.36 16.23 15.62
CA LYS A 29 -6.89 16.13 15.68
C LYS A 29 -6.22 17.47 16.02
N ILE A 30 -6.99 18.55 16.13
CA ILE A 30 -6.48 19.90 16.42
C ILE A 30 -6.31 20.05 17.94
N VAL A 31 -5.12 20.46 18.36
CA VAL A 31 -4.86 20.85 19.75
C VAL A 31 -5.50 22.22 19.98
N PRO A 32 -6.33 22.42 21.03
CA PRO A 32 -6.90 23.73 21.35
C PRO A 32 -5.80 24.81 21.42
N GLY A 33 -5.96 25.90 20.65
CA GLY A 33 -4.98 27.01 20.58
C GLY A 33 -3.93 26.90 19.46
N SER A 34 -3.82 25.78 18.75
CA SER A 34 -2.88 25.59 17.61
C SER A 34 -3.28 26.32 16.31
N LEU A 35 -4.47 26.93 16.31
CA LEU A 35 -4.97 27.77 15.25
C LEU A 35 -5.17 29.20 15.77
N MET A 36 -4.42 30.14 15.23
CA MET A 36 -4.59 31.56 15.53
C MET A 36 -5.12 32.30 14.32
N LYS A 37 -6.18 33.08 14.54
CA LYS A 37 -6.71 34.00 13.53
C LYS A 37 -6.49 35.45 14.00
N ALA A 38 -5.78 36.22 13.19
CA ALA A 38 -5.63 37.66 13.36
C ALA A 38 -6.44 38.39 12.30
N VAL A 39 -7.41 39.21 12.72
CA VAL A 39 -8.18 40.06 11.80
C VAL A 39 -7.30 41.24 11.39
N VAL A 40 -6.92 41.29 10.12
CA VAL A 40 -6.14 42.38 9.53
C VAL A 40 -7.05 43.53 9.12
N ARG A 41 -8.23 43.20 8.57
CA ARG A 41 -9.27 44.17 8.25
C ARG A 41 -10.64 43.55 8.53
N PRO A 42 -11.51 44.22 9.31
CA PRO A 42 -12.83 43.69 9.61
C PRO A 42 -13.69 43.60 8.35
N GLY A 43 -14.54 42.58 8.29
CA GLY A 43 -15.60 42.46 7.29
C GLY A 43 -16.90 43.12 7.73
N GLY A 44 -17.94 43.02 6.90
CA GLY A 44 -19.30 43.47 7.21
C GLY A 44 -20.32 42.33 7.21
N GLY A 45 -21.45 42.56 7.90
CA GLY A 45 -22.53 41.59 8.08
C GLY A 45 -22.55 40.96 9.48
N ASP A 46 -23.63 40.24 9.78
CA ASP A 46 -23.90 39.71 11.14
C ASP A 46 -23.66 38.19 11.26
N SER A 47 -23.29 37.51 10.18
CA SER A 47 -23.04 36.06 10.19
C SER A 47 -21.95 35.64 9.19
N GLY A 48 -21.09 34.71 9.61
CA GLY A 48 -20.11 34.04 8.75
C GLY A 48 -20.71 32.88 7.94
N PRO A 49 -19.95 32.31 6.99
CA PRO A 49 -20.40 31.19 6.16
C PRO A 49 -20.46 29.88 6.94
N SER A 50 -21.36 28.98 6.53
CA SER A 50 -21.66 27.71 7.17
C SER A 50 -21.49 26.51 6.21
N ASP A 51 -21.53 25.29 6.75
CA ASP A 51 -21.39 24.08 5.94
C ASP A 51 -22.47 24.02 4.84
N GLY A 52 -22.02 23.79 3.60
CA GLY A 52 -22.87 23.83 2.41
C GLY A 52 -22.87 25.16 1.66
N ASP A 53 -22.39 26.26 2.26
CA ASP A 53 -22.29 27.55 1.60
C ASP A 53 -21.15 27.58 0.57
N GLN A 54 -21.37 28.29 -0.54
CA GLN A 54 -20.33 28.57 -1.52
C GLN A 54 -19.58 29.85 -1.13
N VAL A 55 -18.31 29.71 -0.77
CA VAL A 55 -17.40 30.80 -0.44
C VAL A 55 -16.51 31.15 -1.63
N VAL A 56 -16.21 32.45 -1.78
CA VAL A 56 -15.31 32.98 -2.81
C VAL A 56 -14.26 33.83 -2.13
N TYR A 57 -12.99 33.47 -2.24
CA TYR A 57 -11.92 34.14 -1.51
C TYR A 57 -10.61 34.20 -2.32
N HIS A 58 -9.79 35.19 -1.98
CA HIS A 58 -8.38 35.23 -2.35
C HIS A 58 -7.54 34.81 -1.16
N SER A 59 -6.59 33.91 -1.37
CA SER A 59 -5.58 33.52 -0.40
C SER A 59 -4.17 33.79 -0.92
N THR A 60 -3.28 34.04 0.03
CA THR A 60 -1.83 34.05 -0.15
C THR A 60 -1.27 33.20 0.98
N VAL A 61 -0.68 32.07 0.64
CA VAL A 61 -0.08 31.11 1.58
C VAL A 61 1.40 31.41 1.66
N ARG A 62 1.89 31.60 2.88
CA ARG A 62 3.30 31.84 3.17
C ARG A 62 3.75 30.91 4.27
N THR A 63 5.03 30.56 4.24
CA THR A 63 5.72 29.97 5.39
C THR A 63 5.85 31.01 6.51
N LEU A 64 6.20 30.57 7.74
CA LEU A 64 6.36 31.46 8.90
C LEU A 64 7.47 32.50 8.73
N ASP A 65 8.49 32.19 7.95
CA ASP A 65 9.59 33.10 7.56
C ASP A 65 9.24 33.99 6.36
N GLY A 66 7.99 33.93 5.87
CA GLY A 66 7.44 34.86 4.88
C GLY A 66 7.66 34.47 3.43
N VAL A 67 8.21 33.28 3.15
CA VAL A 67 8.36 32.76 1.79
C VAL A 67 6.98 32.50 1.20
N LEU A 68 6.75 33.02 0.00
CA LEU A 68 5.51 32.84 -0.71
C LEU A 68 5.42 31.42 -1.27
N VAL A 69 4.45 30.64 -0.79
CA VAL A 69 4.18 29.27 -1.26
C VAL A 69 3.22 29.31 -2.44
N GLU A 70 2.10 30.03 -2.27
CA GLU A 70 1.04 30.10 -3.27
C GLU A 70 0.28 31.42 -3.12
N SER A 71 -0.20 31.99 -4.22
CA SER A 71 -1.12 33.12 -4.17
C SER A 71 -2.12 33.08 -5.31
N THR A 72 -3.35 33.44 -4.99
CA THR A 72 -4.42 33.69 -5.97
C THR A 72 -4.44 35.15 -6.44
N ARG A 73 -3.67 36.04 -5.80
CA ARG A 73 -3.61 37.47 -6.09
C ARG A 73 -2.51 37.78 -7.10
N SER A 74 -2.84 38.54 -8.13
CA SER A 74 -1.89 39.03 -9.15
C SER A 74 -0.67 39.72 -8.57
N ASP A 75 -0.89 40.53 -7.53
CA ASP A 75 0.14 41.37 -6.91
C ASP A 75 1.17 40.54 -6.11
N TYR A 76 0.90 39.25 -5.92
CA TYR A 76 1.80 38.28 -5.31
C TYR A 76 2.05 37.09 -6.26
N GLY A 77 2.15 37.33 -7.57
CA GLY A 77 2.55 36.31 -8.55
C GLY A 77 1.47 35.29 -8.93
N GLY A 78 0.24 35.46 -8.44
CA GLY A 78 -0.92 34.63 -8.81
C GLY A 78 -1.57 35.06 -10.12
N ASN A 79 -2.54 34.29 -10.60
CA ASN A 79 -3.29 34.60 -11.84
C ASN A 79 -4.47 35.59 -11.64
N GLY A 80 -4.65 36.12 -10.43
CA GLY A 80 -5.74 37.07 -10.10
C GLY A 80 -7.13 36.44 -10.00
N THR A 81 -7.24 35.10 -10.08
CA THR A 81 -8.53 34.41 -10.04
C THR A 81 -8.85 33.94 -8.62
N PRO A 82 -9.98 34.36 -8.01
CA PRO A 82 -10.35 33.92 -6.67
C PRO A 82 -10.80 32.46 -6.68
N ILE A 83 -10.56 31.77 -5.56
CA ILE A 83 -10.99 30.38 -5.35
C ILE A 83 -12.47 30.39 -5.01
N ARG A 84 -13.23 29.48 -5.64
CA ARG A 84 -14.64 29.19 -5.31
C ARG A 84 -14.69 27.81 -4.67
N HIS A 85 -15.28 27.71 -3.48
CA HIS A 85 -15.29 26.49 -2.70
C HIS A 85 -16.63 26.30 -1.99
N VAL A 86 -17.09 25.06 -1.82
CA VAL A 86 -18.30 24.74 -1.06
C VAL A 86 -17.88 24.12 0.27
N LEU A 87 -18.20 24.77 1.38
CA LEU A 87 -17.78 24.31 2.71
C LEU A 87 -18.39 22.94 3.05
N GLY A 88 -17.60 22.06 3.68
CA GLY A 88 -18.02 20.74 4.14
C GLY A 88 -18.13 19.64 3.07
N LYS A 89 -17.82 19.92 1.80
CA LYS A 89 -17.88 18.94 0.69
C LYS A 89 -16.57 18.65 -0.01
N SER A 90 -15.53 19.47 0.24
CA SER A 90 -14.29 19.45 -0.53
C SER A 90 -13.07 19.58 0.39
N LYS A 91 -11.98 18.88 0.07
CA LYS A 91 -10.73 18.95 0.86
C LYS A 91 -10.10 20.33 0.72
N ILE A 92 -9.88 21.02 1.84
CA ILE A 92 -9.14 22.29 1.95
C ILE A 92 -8.07 22.21 3.05
N LEU A 93 -7.09 23.13 3.02
CA LEU A 93 -6.11 23.32 4.10
C LEU A 93 -6.82 23.51 5.44
N LEU A 94 -6.31 22.86 6.49
CA LEU A 94 -6.97 22.78 7.80
C LEU A 94 -7.18 24.17 8.43
N GLY A 95 -6.24 25.11 8.21
CA GLY A 95 -6.38 26.48 8.69
C GLY A 95 -7.49 27.25 8.00
N LEU A 96 -7.71 27.01 6.70
CA LEU A 96 -8.80 27.63 5.98
C LEU A 96 -10.15 27.01 6.36
N LEU A 97 -10.17 25.70 6.63
CA LEU A 97 -11.36 24.97 7.09
C LEU A 97 -11.95 25.59 8.37
N GLU A 98 -11.09 25.91 9.34
CA GLU A 98 -11.51 26.49 10.61
C GLU A 98 -11.58 28.03 10.57
N GLY A 99 -10.73 28.67 9.78
CA GLY A 99 -10.65 30.12 9.67
C GLY A 99 -11.85 30.74 8.95
N ILE A 100 -12.22 30.21 7.77
CA ILE A 100 -13.24 30.81 6.90
C ILE A 100 -14.63 30.91 7.55
N PRO A 101 -15.16 29.91 8.27
CA PRO A 101 -16.46 30.00 8.94
C PRO A 101 -16.56 31.15 9.95
N THR A 102 -15.43 31.56 10.51
CA THR A 102 -15.38 32.67 11.48
C THR A 102 -15.24 34.04 10.81
N MET A 103 -15.11 34.11 9.48
CA MET A 103 -14.89 35.36 8.75
C MET A 103 -16.20 36.00 8.31
N LEU A 104 -16.26 37.33 8.41
CA LEU A 104 -17.34 38.12 7.83
C LEU A 104 -17.06 38.46 6.36
N LYS A 105 -18.10 38.87 5.63
CA LYS A 105 -17.98 39.21 4.21
C LYS A 105 -17.01 40.39 4.04
N GLY A 106 -15.98 40.19 3.21
CA GLY A 106 -14.96 41.21 2.94
C GLY A 106 -13.86 41.33 4.02
N GLU A 107 -13.89 40.49 5.06
CA GLU A 107 -12.84 40.40 6.07
C GLU A 107 -11.51 39.96 5.44
N VAL A 108 -10.42 40.56 5.92
CA VAL A 108 -9.06 40.09 5.64
C VAL A 108 -8.51 39.58 6.96
N ALA A 109 -8.20 38.30 7.01
CA ALA A 109 -7.64 37.66 8.18
C ALA A 109 -6.38 36.88 7.80
N MET A 110 -5.43 36.86 8.73
CA MET A 110 -4.29 35.97 8.70
C MET A 110 -4.62 34.78 9.60
N VAL A 111 -4.50 33.57 9.05
CA VAL A 111 -4.69 32.32 9.80
C VAL A 111 -3.35 31.62 9.88
N VAL A 112 -2.90 31.37 11.11
CA VAL A 112 -1.68 30.62 11.40
C VAL A 112 -2.11 29.28 11.97
N THR A 113 -1.76 28.21 11.26
CA THR A 113 -1.81 26.84 11.76
C THR A 113 -0.39 26.45 12.13
N ASP A 114 -0.13 26.26 13.42
CA ASP A 114 0.94 25.40 13.95
C ASP A 114 0.92 25.53 15.47
N ASP A 115 1.08 24.41 16.18
CA ASP A 115 1.35 24.41 17.61
C ASP A 115 2.78 24.87 17.96
N LEU A 116 3.59 25.19 16.92
CA LEU A 116 5.02 25.52 16.98
C LEU A 116 5.83 24.50 17.80
N GLY A 117 5.31 23.29 17.95
CA GLY A 117 5.84 22.33 18.91
C GLY A 117 7.14 21.66 18.46
N VAL A 118 7.39 21.64 17.15
CA VAL A 118 8.63 21.22 16.51
C VAL A 118 9.00 22.25 15.45
N VAL A 119 10.16 22.91 15.60
CA VAL A 119 10.67 23.89 14.64
C VAL A 119 12.05 23.46 14.16
N LYS A 120 12.31 23.47 12.85
CA LYS A 120 13.64 23.19 12.29
C LYS A 120 14.26 24.46 11.73
N LYS A 121 15.48 24.77 12.16
CA LYS A 121 16.33 25.80 11.56
C LYS A 121 17.49 25.14 10.83
N VAL A 122 17.50 25.25 9.51
CA VAL A 122 18.63 24.78 8.69
C VAL A 122 19.86 25.66 8.96
N ILE A 123 21.00 25.03 9.21
CA ILE A 123 22.31 25.66 9.39
C ILE A 123 23.11 25.52 8.10
N ASN A 124 23.21 24.29 7.58
CA ASN A 124 23.80 23.99 6.28
C ASN A 124 22.78 23.18 5.46
N GLU A 125 22.58 23.56 4.20
CA GLU A 125 21.77 22.79 3.27
C GLU A 125 22.42 21.43 2.99
N GLY A 126 21.60 20.38 2.90
CA GLY A 126 22.04 19.06 2.47
C GLY A 126 22.06 18.90 0.96
N GLN A 127 22.30 17.67 0.52
CA GLN A 127 22.36 17.25 -0.87
C GLN A 127 21.15 16.39 -1.25
N GLY A 128 20.70 16.55 -2.50
CA GLY A 128 19.56 15.81 -3.04
C GLY A 128 18.22 16.32 -2.51
N TRP A 129 17.16 15.57 -2.82
CA TRP A 129 15.78 15.95 -2.53
C TRP A 129 15.04 14.91 -1.68
N GLU A 130 15.64 13.72 -1.46
CA GLU A 130 15.04 12.68 -0.63
C GLU A 130 15.27 12.99 0.86
N SER A 131 14.25 12.65 1.68
CA SER A 131 14.33 12.68 3.13
C SER A 131 14.05 11.30 3.73
N PRO A 132 14.52 11.02 4.97
CA PRO A 132 14.23 9.78 5.67
C PRO A 132 12.73 9.54 5.84
N ARG A 133 12.31 8.30 5.66
CA ARG A 133 10.94 7.83 5.89
C ARG A 133 10.96 6.39 6.37
N GLU A 134 9.87 5.93 6.98
CA GLU A 134 9.80 4.55 7.44
C GLU A 134 9.89 3.57 6.25
N PRO A 135 10.68 2.47 6.34
CA PRO A 135 11.52 2.01 7.45
C PRO A 135 13.03 2.27 7.26
N TYR A 136 13.42 3.45 6.79
CA TYR A 136 14.82 3.76 6.44
C TYR A 136 15.74 3.70 7.66
N GLU A 137 16.99 3.32 7.44
CA GLU A 137 18.01 3.31 8.48
C GLU A 137 18.79 4.62 8.43
N VAL A 138 18.77 5.40 9.50
CA VAL A 138 19.32 6.75 9.59
C VAL A 138 20.61 6.74 10.41
N LYS A 139 21.62 7.49 9.95
CA LYS A 139 22.85 7.83 10.67
C LYS A 139 22.94 9.34 10.85
N ALA A 140 22.96 9.81 12.10
CA ALA A 140 23.05 11.22 12.39
C ALA A 140 23.97 11.50 13.59
N TRP A 141 24.70 12.61 13.54
CA TRP A 141 25.29 13.21 14.73
C TRP A 141 24.23 14.02 15.44
N ILE A 142 24.08 13.84 16.75
CA ILE A 142 23.00 14.45 17.53
C ILE A 142 23.57 14.99 18.82
N SER A 143 23.33 16.25 19.15
CA SER A 143 23.51 16.76 20.51
C SER A 143 22.27 17.52 20.96
N ALA A 144 21.93 17.43 22.24
CA ALA A 144 20.74 18.06 22.80
C ALA A 144 21.13 19.02 23.93
N LYS A 145 20.54 20.21 23.92
CA LYS A 145 20.74 21.25 24.94
C LYS A 145 19.37 21.80 25.37
N THR A 146 19.25 22.24 26.61
CA THR A 146 18.09 23.02 27.08
C THR A 146 18.04 24.39 26.41
N ALA A 147 16.91 25.11 26.46
CA ALA A 147 16.80 26.51 26.01
C ALA A 147 17.84 27.47 26.61
N THR A 148 18.36 27.20 27.82
CA THR A 148 19.42 28.01 28.46
C THR A 148 20.84 27.61 28.04
N GLY A 149 20.99 26.66 27.11
CA GLY A 149 22.27 26.16 26.60
C GLY A 149 22.94 25.07 27.45
N LYS A 150 22.33 24.58 28.54
CA LYS A 150 22.85 23.43 29.30
C LYS A 150 22.81 22.17 28.44
N LEU A 151 23.95 21.48 28.32
CA LEU A 151 24.05 20.22 27.59
C LEU A 151 23.30 19.10 28.31
N ILE A 152 22.46 18.37 27.57
CA ILE A 152 21.70 17.21 28.04
C ILE A 152 22.41 15.92 27.60
N MET A 153 22.72 15.81 26.30
CA MET A 153 23.38 14.64 25.72
C MET A 153 24.17 15.02 24.45
N SER A 154 25.13 14.18 24.06
CA SER A 154 25.96 14.40 22.87
C SER A 154 26.46 13.08 22.26
N HIS A 155 25.99 12.80 21.04
CA HIS A 155 26.51 11.81 20.10
C HIS A 155 27.14 12.56 18.92
N THR A 156 28.29 13.20 19.15
CA THR A 156 29.04 13.94 18.11
C THR A 156 30.49 13.47 17.96
N LYS A 157 30.84 12.34 18.58
CA LYS A 157 32.16 11.71 18.54
C LYS A 157 31.99 10.19 18.45
N GLY A 158 32.94 9.50 17.83
CA GLY A 158 32.90 8.04 17.68
C GLY A 158 32.11 7.64 16.44
N GLU A 159 30.96 7.00 16.63
CA GLU A 159 30.05 6.61 15.56
C GLU A 159 28.77 7.45 15.59
N PRO A 160 28.21 7.84 14.42
CA PRO A 160 26.91 8.49 14.35
C PRO A 160 25.82 7.61 14.98
N TYR A 161 24.83 8.24 15.61
CA TYR A 161 23.69 7.51 16.15
C TYR A 161 22.92 6.85 15.00
N PHE A 162 22.70 5.54 15.11
CA PHE A 162 22.06 4.71 14.10
C PHE A 162 20.70 4.22 14.58
N PHE A 163 19.65 4.46 13.80
CA PHE A 163 18.30 4.01 14.12
C PHE A 163 17.44 3.76 12.89
N THR A 164 16.34 3.03 13.05
CA THR A 164 15.34 2.85 12.00
C THR A 164 14.25 3.91 12.16
N PHE A 165 14.03 4.71 11.11
CA PHE A 165 13.00 5.73 11.03
C PHE A 165 11.60 5.09 11.10
N GLY A 166 10.69 5.69 11.85
CA GLY A 166 9.32 5.20 12.09
C GLY A 166 9.21 4.26 13.29
N LYS A 167 10.33 3.81 13.87
CA LYS A 167 10.30 3.12 15.16
C LYS A 167 10.25 4.16 16.28
N SER A 168 9.03 4.55 16.64
CA SER A 168 8.66 5.62 17.59
C SER A 168 9.29 5.55 18.99
N GLU A 169 10.06 4.49 19.29
CA GLU A 169 10.70 4.28 20.58
C GLU A 169 12.20 4.58 20.56
N VAL A 170 12.85 4.76 19.39
CA VAL A 170 14.34 4.84 19.33
C VAL A 170 14.89 6.24 19.55
N VAL A 171 14.13 7.27 19.20
CA VAL A 171 14.44 8.70 19.38
C VAL A 171 13.17 9.45 19.80
N PRO A 172 13.26 10.66 20.39
CA PRO A 172 12.07 11.45 20.69
C PRO A 172 11.29 11.77 19.41
N LYS A 173 9.96 11.61 19.45
CA LYS A 173 9.03 11.87 18.35
C LYS A 173 9.27 13.20 17.65
N GLY A 174 9.43 14.30 18.38
CA GLY A 174 9.70 15.61 17.77
C GLY A 174 11.05 15.69 17.06
N LEU A 175 12.06 15.00 17.56
CA LEU A 175 13.36 14.88 16.90
C LEU A 175 13.24 14.08 15.59
N GLU A 176 12.53 12.95 15.61
CA GLU A 176 12.28 12.15 14.40
C GLU A 176 11.52 12.95 13.34
N MET A 177 10.49 13.71 13.75
CA MET A 177 9.74 14.60 12.85
C MET A 177 10.65 15.62 12.17
N GLY A 178 11.56 16.25 12.92
CA GLY A 178 12.54 17.17 12.36
C GLY A 178 13.51 16.48 11.39
N ILE A 179 14.07 15.32 11.76
CA ILE A 179 14.97 14.52 10.91
C ILE A 179 14.28 14.06 9.62
N GLY A 180 12.98 13.74 9.67
CA GLY A 180 12.19 13.34 8.50
C GLY A 180 12.05 14.41 7.42
N THR A 181 12.40 15.67 7.74
CA THR A 181 12.45 16.78 6.80
C THR A 181 13.85 17.13 6.32
N MET A 182 14.88 16.43 6.82
CA MET A 182 16.28 16.72 6.48
C MET A 182 16.70 15.98 5.22
N THR A 183 17.56 16.60 4.41
CA THR A 183 18.25 15.94 3.30
C THR A 183 19.64 15.46 3.72
N ARG A 184 20.27 14.59 2.91
CA ARG A 184 21.57 13.98 3.22
C ARG A 184 22.63 15.08 3.43
N GLU A 185 23.47 14.95 4.44
CA GLU A 185 24.48 15.95 4.85
C GLU A 185 23.90 17.29 5.37
N GLU A 186 22.58 17.43 5.51
CA GLU A 186 21.97 18.62 6.11
C GLU A 186 22.38 18.76 7.57
N LYS A 187 22.68 19.99 7.99
CA LYS A 187 22.89 20.35 9.39
C LYS A 187 21.79 21.30 9.83
N ALA A 188 21.11 20.98 10.92
CA ALA A 188 20.00 21.78 11.43
C ALA A 188 19.96 21.80 12.96
N VAL A 189 19.26 22.79 13.50
CA VAL A 189 18.80 22.81 14.89
C VAL A 189 17.31 22.54 14.92
N ILE A 190 16.88 21.51 15.64
CA ILE A 190 15.48 21.14 15.81
C ILE A 190 15.07 21.49 17.24
N TYR A 191 14.15 22.43 17.37
CA TYR A 191 13.56 22.87 18.62
C TYR A 191 12.32 22.01 18.88
N VAL A 192 12.27 21.35 20.03
CA VAL A 192 11.20 20.41 20.38
C VAL A 192 10.64 20.76 21.75
N THR A 193 9.36 21.08 21.79
CA THR A 193 8.61 21.36 23.03
C THR A 193 8.27 20.08 23.80
N SER A 194 8.01 20.21 25.10
CA SER A 194 7.68 19.11 26.01
C SER A 194 6.65 18.10 25.48
N GLN A 195 5.61 18.56 24.80
CA GLN A 195 4.55 17.71 24.22
C GLN A 195 5.04 16.73 23.13
N TYR A 196 6.20 16.99 22.53
CA TYR A 196 6.83 16.17 21.49
C TYR A 196 8.12 15.46 21.96
N LEU A 197 8.52 15.68 23.22
CA LEU A 197 9.61 14.95 23.87
C LEU A 197 9.08 13.64 24.43
N THR A 198 9.50 12.53 23.82
CA THR A 198 9.13 11.17 24.23
C THR A 198 10.37 10.40 24.63
N GLN A 199 10.22 9.56 25.66
CA GLN A 199 11.32 8.78 26.22
C GLN A 199 11.81 7.78 25.18
N SER A 200 13.13 7.63 25.06
CA SER A 200 13.76 6.73 24.08
C SER A 200 15.16 6.31 24.55
N PRO A 201 15.80 5.28 23.96
CA PRO A 201 17.19 4.95 24.23
C PRO A 201 18.16 6.13 24.04
N LEU A 202 17.90 7.02 23.09
CA LEU A 202 18.68 8.24 22.90
C LEU A 202 18.52 9.23 24.07
N MET A 203 17.29 9.33 24.60
CA MET A 203 16.93 10.24 25.68
C MET A 203 16.10 9.49 26.74
N PRO A 204 16.76 8.70 27.61
CA PRO A 204 16.08 7.77 28.50
C PRO A 204 15.44 8.47 29.70
N VAL A 205 15.83 9.70 30.01
CA VAL A 205 15.26 10.51 31.08
C VAL A 205 14.81 11.83 30.48
N ILE A 206 13.54 12.16 30.69
CA ILE A 206 12.96 13.44 30.36
C ILE A 206 12.72 14.15 31.69
N GLU A 207 13.54 15.15 31.99
CA GLU A 207 13.22 16.11 33.06
C GLU A 207 12.11 17.04 32.56
N ASP A 208 11.52 17.89 33.43
CA ASP A 208 10.51 18.89 33.06
C ASP A 208 11.11 20.02 32.19
N TYR A 209 11.59 19.67 30.99
CA TYR A 209 12.10 20.61 30.01
C TYR A 209 10.93 21.19 29.21
N ASP A 210 10.79 22.51 29.21
CA ASP A 210 9.81 23.20 28.35
C ASP A 210 10.14 23.04 26.86
N GLU A 211 11.43 23.14 26.52
CA GLU A 211 11.97 23.01 25.17
C GLU A 211 13.39 22.41 25.20
N VAL A 212 13.67 21.51 24.25
CA VAL A 212 15.00 20.97 23.97
C VAL A 212 15.42 21.32 22.55
N GLN A 213 16.67 21.74 22.40
CA GLN A 213 17.31 22.10 21.14
C GLN A 213 18.25 20.98 20.73
N PHE A 214 17.91 20.30 19.63
CA PHE A 214 18.73 19.25 19.05
C PHE A 214 19.56 19.82 17.90
N GLU A 215 20.88 19.87 18.04
CA GLU A 215 21.78 20.07 16.91
C GLU A 215 21.99 18.73 16.21
N VAL A 216 21.57 18.64 14.95
CA VAL A 216 21.60 17.42 14.14
C VAL A 216 22.40 17.65 12.87
N GLU A 217 23.26 16.69 12.54
CA GLU A 217 23.89 16.57 11.23
C GLU A 217 23.53 15.20 10.65
N LEU A 218 22.71 15.21 9.60
CA LEU A 218 22.25 13.98 8.96
C LEU A 218 23.38 13.43 8.08
N VAL A 219 24.16 12.50 8.60
CA VAL A 219 25.31 11.94 7.88
C VAL A 219 24.85 11.19 6.63
N HIS A 220 23.92 10.24 6.82
CA HIS A 220 23.40 9.42 5.74
C HIS A 220 22.12 8.72 6.17
N PHE A 221 21.34 8.23 5.20
CA PHE A 221 20.27 7.28 5.44
C PHE A 221 20.27 6.24 4.32
N ILE A 222 19.94 5.00 4.70
CA ILE A 222 19.86 3.86 3.81
C ILE A 222 18.38 3.65 3.50
N GLN A 223 18.03 3.70 2.22
CA GLN A 223 16.68 3.32 1.80
C GLN A 223 16.50 1.82 2.07
N VAL A 224 15.53 1.50 2.91
CA VAL A 224 15.12 0.13 3.22
C VAL A 224 13.75 -0.12 2.61
N ARG A 225 13.60 -1.26 1.93
CA ARG A 225 12.35 -1.70 1.34
C ARG A 225 12.05 -3.13 1.79
N ASP A 226 10.88 -3.30 2.39
CA ASP A 226 10.27 -4.61 2.57
C ASP A 226 9.59 -5.03 1.26
N MET A 227 10.10 -6.08 0.66
CA MET A 227 9.70 -6.53 -0.67
C MET A 227 8.42 -7.38 -0.64
N LEU A 228 8.07 -7.95 0.53
CA LEU A 228 6.90 -8.82 0.71
C LEU A 228 5.82 -8.16 1.58
N GLY A 229 6.18 -7.16 2.39
CA GLY A 229 5.30 -6.52 3.36
C GLY A 229 5.17 -7.30 4.68
N ASP A 230 5.98 -8.35 4.88
CA ASP A 230 5.99 -9.21 6.07
C ASP A 230 7.32 -9.12 6.86
N GLY A 231 8.23 -8.24 6.45
CA GLY A 231 9.52 -8.00 7.09
C GLY A 231 10.62 -9.04 6.78
N ARG A 232 10.35 -10.08 5.98
CA ARG A 232 11.31 -11.18 5.78
C ARG A 232 12.30 -10.95 4.64
N LEU A 233 11.86 -10.35 3.53
CA LEU A 233 12.72 -10.03 2.38
C LEU A 233 12.99 -8.52 2.34
N ILE A 234 14.19 -8.13 2.78
CA ILE A 234 14.56 -6.72 2.96
C ILE A 234 15.65 -6.34 1.97
N LYS A 235 15.40 -5.29 1.19
CA LYS A 235 16.39 -4.65 0.30
C LYS A 235 16.87 -3.34 0.92
N ARG A 236 18.19 -3.20 1.12
CA ARG A 236 18.86 -1.98 1.59
C ARG A 236 19.69 -1.36 0.48
N ARG A 237 19.45 -0.11 0.11
CA ARG A 237 20.21 0.62 -0.92
C ARG A 237 21.50 1.17 -0.31
N ILE A 238 22.62 0.51 -0.57
CA ILE A 238 23.94 0.87 -0.04
C ILE A 238 24.59 1.98 -0.86
N ARG A 239 24.40 1.95 -2.19
CA ARG A 239 24.87 2.99 -3.10
C ARG A 239 23.78 3.29 -4.11
N ASP A 240 23.53 4.58 -4.35
CA ASP A 240 22.55 5.04 -5.33
C ASP A 240 22.98 4.66 -6.75
N GLY A 241 22.02 4.24 -7.56
CA GLY A 241 22.19 4.12 -9.01
C GLY A 241 21.89 5.44 -9.73
N LYS A 242 21.95 5.42 -11.06
CA LYS A 242 21.65 6.55 -11.94
C LYS A 242 20.33 6.32 -12.67
N GLY A 243 19.51 7.37 -12.74
CA GLY A 243 18.23 7.36 -13.43
C GLY A 243 17.07 7.75 -12.50
N ASP A 244 15.89 7.88 -13.09
CA ASP A 244 14.66 8.24 -12.42
C ASP A 244 13.91 6.98 -11.97
N PHE A 245 13.78 6.80 -10.66
CA PHE A 245 12.99 5.71 -10.10
C PHE A 245 11.48 6.02 -10.19
N PRO A 246 10.60 5.09 -10.62
CA PRO A 246 10.88 3.72 -11.05
C PRO A 246 11.00 3.55 -12.59
N MET A 247 11.09 4.64 -13.35
CA MET A 247 11.04 4.61 -14.81
C MET A 247 12.28 3.93 -15.43
N ASP A 248 13.45 4.14 -14.84
CA ASP A 248 14.72 3.58 -15.29
C ASP A 248 15.06 2.25 -14.58
N CYS A 249 14.07 1.61 -13.93
CA CYS A 249 14.22 0.28 -13.37
C CYS A 249 13.87 -0.82 -14.40
N PRO A 250 14.49 -2.01 -14.30
CA PRO A 250 14.18 -3.14 -15.18
C PRO A 250 12.86 -3.85 -14.78
N LEU A 251 11.75 -3.12 -14.86
CA LEU A 251 10.42 -3.62 -14.51
C LEU A 251 9.86 -4.60 -15.56
N HIS A 252 10.33 -4.50 -16.79
CA HIS A 252 9.96 -5.39 -17.89
C HIS A 252 10.89 -6.62 -17.94
N ASP A 253 10.52 -7.59 -18.76
CA ASP A 253 11.38 -8.76 -19.05
C ASP A 253 12.63 -8.30 -19.83
N SER A 254 13.69 -7.98 -19.10
CA SER A 254 14.93 -7.40 -19.60
C SER A 254 16.09 -8.37 -19.40
N LEU A 255 17.11 -8.28 -20.26
CA LEU A 255 18.39 -8.92 -20.01
C LEU A 255 19.16 -8.08 -18.98
N LEU A 256 19.41 -8.65 -17.80
CA LEU A 256 20.06 -8.00 -16.67
C LEU A 256 21.52 -8.41 -16.59
N ARG A 257 22.40 -7.47 -16.25
CA ARG A 257 23.82 -7.72 -15.95
C ARG A 257 24.12 -7.28 -14.53
N VAL A 258 24.51 -8.23 -13.67
CA VAL A 258 24.76 -7.94 -12.26
C VAL A 258 26.07 -8.56 -11.78
N HIS A 259 26.76 -7.85 -10.90
CA HIS A 259 27.67 -8.51 -9.98
C HIS A 259 26.95 -8.80 -8.68
N TYR A 260 27.22 -9.95 -8.08
CA TYR A 260 26.75 -10.22 -6.73
C TYR A 260 27.75 -11.02 -5.90
N LYS A 261 27.63 -10.84 -4.59
CA LYS A 261 28.29 -11.61 -3.56
C LYS A 261 27.23 -12.19 -2.62
N GLY A 262 27.12 -13.51 -2.61
CA GLY A 262 26.21 -14.28 -1.78
C GLY A 262 26.86 -14.76 -0.50
N THR A 263 26.20 -14.48 0.63
CA THR A 263 26.65 -14.83 1.97
C THR A 263 25.55 -15.60 2.69
N ILE A 264 25.91 -16.66 3.41
CA ILE A 264 25.00 -17.38 4.32
C ILE A 264 24.96 -16.60 5.63
N VAL A 265 23.75 -16.20 6.05
CA VAL A 265 23.56 -15.47 7.31
C VAL A 265 23.60 -16.47 8.47
N ASN A 266 24.76 -16.54 9.12
CA ASN A 266 25.01 -17.33 10.32
C ASN A 266 26.09 -16.62 11.16
N GLU A 267 26.53 -17.23 12.27
CA GLU A 267 27.56 -16.63 13.15
C GLU A 267 28.87 -16.29 12.41
N GLU A 268 29.22 -17.06 11.37
CA GLU A 268 30.46 -16.89 10.61
C GLU A 268 30.30 -15.98 9.36
N ASN A 269 29.07 -15.64 8.97
CA ASN A 269 28.73 -14.93 7.73
C ASN A 269 29.54 -15.42 6.52
N ARG A 270 29.48 -16.73 6.24
CA ARG A 270 30.29 -17.37 5.21
C ARG A 270 29.84 -16.98 3.80
N VAL A 271 30.77 -16.48 3.00
CA VAL A 271 30.58 -16.25 1.56
C VAL A 271 30.50 -17.58 0.83
N PHE A 272 29.47 -17.79 0.01
CA PHE A 272 29.30 -19.00 -0.79
C PHE A 272 29.58 -18.77 -2.28
N TYR A 273 29.47 -17.53 -2.76
CA TYR A 273 29.77 -17.17 -4.15
C TYR A 273 29.99 -15.67 -4.31
N ASP A 274 30.97 -15.26 -5.10
CA ASP A 274 31.20 -13.88 -5.51
C ASP A 274 31.56 -13.82 -6.99
N THR A 275 30.68 -13.25 -7.82
CA THR A 275 30.93 -13.12 -9.27
C THR A 275 32.26 -12.43 -9.62
N ARG A 276 32.78 -11.54 -8.78
CA ARG A 276 34.05 -10.86 -9.06
C ARG A 276 35.27 -11.74 -8.82
N VAL A 277 35.12 -12.82 -8.06
CA VAL A 277 36.20 -13.73 -7.67
C VAL A 277 36.02 -15.11 -8.30
N ASP A 278 34.83 -15.69 -8.17
CA ASP A 278 34.50 -17.06 -8.58
C ASP A 278 34.05 -17.18 -10.04
N ASN A 279 33.80 -16.05 -10.72
CA ASN A 279 33.40 -15.99 -12.13
C ASN A 279 34.37 -15.16 -12.98
N ASP A 280 35.66 -15.15 -12.62
CA ASP A 280 36.73 -14.43 -13.34
C ASP A 280 36.47 -12.92 -13.59
N GLY A 281 35.63 -12.30 -12.77
CA GLY A 281 35.24 -10.90 -12.94
C GLY A 281 34.11 -10.68 -13.96
N GLU A 282 33.56 -11.73 -14.55
CA GLU A 282 32.41 -11.64 -15.45
C GLU A 282 31.10 -11.50 -14.67
N PRO A 283 30.19 -10.61 -15.10
CA PRO A 283 28.90 -10.46 -14.45
C PRO A 283 27.98 -11.66 -14.72
N LEU A 284 27.03 -11.88 -13.80
CA LEU A 284 25.91 -12.77 -14.08
C LEU A 284 24.95 -12.08 -15.05
N GLU A 285 24.70 -12.71 -16.19
CA GLU A 285 23.68 -12.30 -17.14
C GLU A 285 22.45 -13.20 -17.07
N PHE A 286 21.26 -12.61 -16.93
CA PHE A 286 20.02 -13.37 -16.96
C PHE A 286 18.84 -12.52 -17.45
N CYS A 287 17.88 -13.16 -18.11
CA CYS A 287 16.62 -12.50 -18.47
C CYS A 287 15.65 -12.55 -17.29
N SER A 288 15.09 -11.41 -16.90
CA SER A 288 14.05 -11.37 -15.88
C SER A 288 12.74 -12.04 -16.36
N GLY A 289 12.01 -12.61 -15.42
CA GLY A 289 10.74 -13.30 -15.68
C GLY A 289 10.94 -14.70 -16.29
N GLU A 290 12.17 -15.19 -16.33
CA GLU A 290 12.51 -16.52 -16.86
C GLU A 290 12.85 -17.55 -15.78
N GLY A 291 12.77 -17.15 -14.50
CA GLY A 291 13.02 -18.02 -13.36
C GLY A 291 14.42 -18.63 -13.38
N LEU A 292 15.42 -17.84 -13.81
CA LEU A 292 16.83 -18.24 -13.94
C LEU A 292 17.65 -17.97 -12.66
N VAL A 293 17.09 -17.21 -11.73
CA VAL A 293 17.67 -16.89 -10.42
C VAL A 293 16.59 -17.04 -9.34
N PRO A 294 16.96 -17.11 -8.04
CA PRO A 294 16.00 -17.07 -6.94
C PRO A 294 15.02 -15.90 -7.03
N GLU A 295 13.78 -16.12 -6.60
CA GLU A 295 12.70 -15.12 -6.70
C GLU A 295 13.04 -13.84 -5.93
N GLY A 296 13.54 -13.95 -4.69
CA GLY A 296 13.92 -12.78 -3.90
C GLY A 296 15.08 -11.98 -4.50
N PHE A 297 15.98 -12.66 -5.23
CA PHE A 297 17.06 -12.01 -5.98
C PHE A 297 16.48 -11.22 -7.16
N GLU A 298 15.66 -11.84 -8.01
CA GLU A 298 15.05 -11.18 -9.16
C GLU A 298 14.18 -9.99 -8.74
N MET A 299 13.30 -10.17 -7.74
CA MET A 299 12.44 -9.10 -7.21
C MET A 299 13.24 -7.88 -6.78
N SER A 300 14.39 -8.11 -6.13
CA SER A 300 15.26 -7.04 -5.65
C SER A 300 15.93 -6.30 -6.79
N VAL A 301 16.48 -7.01 -7.78
CA VAL A 301 17.15 -6.42 -8.95
C VAL A 301 16.18 -5.63 -9.83
N ARG A 302 14.94 -6.08 -9.98
CA ARG A 302 13.89 -5.35 -10.72
C ARG A 302 13.60 -3.95 -10.16
N LEU A 303 13.91 -3.70 -8.89
CA LEU A 303 13.75 -2.40 -8.23
C LEU A 303 15.09 -1.69 -7.99
N MET A 304 16.10 -1.98 -8.81
CA MET A 304 17.39 -1.27 -8.78
C MET A 304 17.52 -0.32 -9.97
N LEU A 305 18.26 0.77 -9.77
CA LEU A 305 18.76 1.62 -10.85
C LEU A 305 20.15 1.14 -11.31
N PRO A 306 20.54 1.35 -12.59
CA PRO A 306 21.90 1.07 -13.05
C PRO A 306 22.97 1.75 -12.19
N GLY A 307 23.99 1.00 -11.78
CA GLY A 307 25.05 1.43 -10.85
C GLY A 307 24.71 1.29 -9.37
N GLU A 308 23.45 0.97 -9.02
CA GLU A 308 23.02 0.78 -7.63
C GLU A 308 23.72 -0.44 -7.01
N ILE A 309 24.12 -0.31 -5.74
CA ILE A 309 24.50 -1.46 -4.90
C ILE A 309 23.45 -1.62 -3.82
N ALA A 310 22.88 -2.82 -3.72
CA ALA A 310 21.90 -3.16 -2.71
C ALA A 310 22.32 -4.38 -1.90
N LEU A 311 22.04 -4.36 -0.60
CA LEU A 311 22.17 -5.49 0.30
C LEU A 311 20.78 -6.09 0.54
N VAL A 312 20.58 -7.34 0.13
CA VAL A 312 19.30 -8.04 0.17
C VAL A 312 19.38 -9.16 1.18
N SER A 313 18.61 -9.06 2.28
CA SER A 313 18.42 -10.15 3.24
C SER A 313 17.19 -10.95 2.83
N CYS A 314 17.36 -12.24 2.57
CA CYS A 314 16.36 -13.10 1.92
C CYS A 314 16.09 -14.38 2.73
N PRO A 315 14.81 -14.73 2.97
CA PRO A 315 14.46 -15.97 3.63
C PRO A 315 14.64 -17.18 2.70
N PRO A 316 14.75 -18.41 3.24
CA PRO A 316 15.07 -19.61 2.47
C PRO A 316 14.09 -19.92 1.32
N ASP A 317 12.80 -19.67 1.54
CA ASP A 317 11.69 -19.92 0.60
C ASP A 317 11.64 -18.96 -0.60
N TYR A 318 12.38 -17.85 -0.54
CA TYR A 318 12.63 -16.91 -1.64
C TYR A 318 14.08 -16.94 -2.15
N ALA A 319 14.93 -17.73 -1.48
CA ALA A 319 16.30 -18.05 -1.88
C ALA A 319 16.37 -19.43 -2.56
N TYR A 320 16.89 -20.44 -1.87
CA TYR A 320 17.27 -21.72 -2.47
C TYR A 320 16.39 -22.91 -2.08
N ASP A 321 15.34 -22.77 -1.28
CA ASP A 321 14.45 -23.90 -0.95
C ASP A 321 13.54 -24.29 -2.13
N LYS A 322 13.25 -23.33 -3.02
CA LYS A 322 12.44 -23.53 -4.24
C LYS A 322 13.25 -23.39 -5.53
N PHE A 323 14.58 -23.33 -5.42
CA PHE A 323 15.49 -23.09 -6.54
C PHE A 323 16.70 -24.04 -6.44
N PRO A 324 17.37 -24.42 -7.55
CA PRO A 324 18.60 -25.20 -7.49
C PRO A 324 19.63 -24.60 -6.52
N ARG A 325 19.93 -25.34 -5.45
CA ARG A 325 20.79 -24.89 -4.35
C ARG A 325 22.27 -25.19 -4.63
N PRO A 326 23.19 -24.21 -4.45
CA PRO A 326 24.63 -24.47 -4.50
C PRO A 326 25.06 -25.48 -3.42
N ALA A 327 26.04 -26.35 -3.74
CA ALA A 327 26.45 -27.44 -2.84
C ALA A 327 27.00 -26.97 -1.48
N ASN A 328 27.52 -25.74 -1.41
CA ASN A 328 28.06 -25.10 -0.22
C ASN A 328 27.03 -24.31 0.59
N VAL A 329 25.76 -24.31 0.18
CA VAL A 329 24.65 -23.65 0.88
C VAL A 329 23.78 -24.71 1.58
N PRO A 330 23.59 -24.63 2.91
CA PRO A 330 22.78 -25.59 3.64
C PRO A 330 21.27 -25.43 3.37
N ASP A 331 20.49 -26.46 3.73
CA ASP A 331 19.03 -26.44 3.68
C ASP A 331 18.44 -25.43 4.67
N GLY A 332 17.42 -24.66 4.27
CA GLY A 332 16.82 -23.64 5.14
C GLY A 332 17.74 -22.44 5.43
N ALA A 333 18.78 -22.21 4.63
CA ALA A 333 19.73 -21.12 4.83
C ALA A 333 19.12 -19.75 4.52
N HIS A 334 19.25 -18.81 5.47
CA HIS A 334 19.00 -17.39 5.19
C HIS A 334 20.18 -16.82 4.40
N ILE A 335 19.88 -16.08 3.34
CA ILE A 335 20.88 -15.59 2.41
C ILE A 335 20.92 -14.08 2.45
N GLN A 336 22.13 -13.52 2.38
CA GLN A 336 22.37 -12.12 2.12
C GLN A 336 23.10 -11.97 0.79
N TRP A 337 22.54 -11.20 -0.13
CA TRP A 337 23.21 -10.83 -1.38
C TRP A 337 23.60 -9.36 -1.36
N GLU A 338 24.87 -9.06 -1.60
CA GLU A 338 25.29 -7.74 -2.04
C GLU A 338 25.27 -7.74 -3.57
N ILE A 339 24.38 -6.96 -4.18
CA ILE A 339 24.12 -6.96 -5.62
C ILE A 339 24.46 -5.59 -6.18
N GLU A 340 25.24 -5.54 -7.25
CA GLU A 340 25.45 -4.35 -8.09
C GLU A 340 24.74 -4.57 -9.44
N LEU A 341 23.77 -3.72 -9.77
CA LEU A 341 23.16 -3.71 -11.10
C LEU A 341 24.07 -2.91 -12.03
N LEU A 342 24.73 -3.55 -13.00
CA LEU A 342 25.59 -2.85 -13.96
C LEU A 342 24.77 -2.13 -15.03
N GLY A 343 23.68 -2.77 -15.46
CA GLY A 343 22.78 -2.26 -16.48
C GLY A 343 21.83 -3.35 -16.97
N PHE A 344 20.98 -3.00 -17.92
CA PHE A 344 20.04 -3.94 -18.53
C PHE A 344 19.70 -3.54 -19.97
N GLU A 345 19.27 -4.53 -20.74
CA GLU A 345 18.74 -4.33 -22.09
C GLU A 345 17.25 -4.66 -22.09
N MET A 346 16.44 -3.70 -22.51
CA MET A 346 15.00 -3.89 -22.64
C MET A 346 14.68 -4.87 -23.78
N PRO A 347 13.56 -5.59 -23.70
CA PRO A 347 13.12 -6.44 -24.80
C PRO A 347 12.86 -5.58 -26.04
N LYS A 348 13.13 -6.15 -27.22
CA LYS A 348 12.93 -5.46 -28.50
C LYS A 348 11.49 -5.00 -28.65
N ASP A 349 11.32 -3.73 -29.00
CA ASP A 349 10.05 -3.21 -29.50
C ASP A 349 9.76 -3.82 -30.88
N TRP A 350 8.51 -4.25 -31.08
CA TRP A 350 8.06 -4.83 -32.33
C TRP A 350 7.69 -3.77 -33.37
N THR A 351 7.58 -2.51 -32.95
CA THR A 351 7.29 -1.38 -33.82
C THR A 351 8.31 -1.28 -34.95
N GLY A 352 7.83 -1.33 -36.20
CA GLY A 352 8.67 -1.24 -37.40
C GLY A 352 9.38 -2.54 -37.81
N LEU A 353 9.15 -3.65 -37.10
CA LEU A 353 9.59 -4.97 -37.57
C LEU A 353 8.69 -5.49 -38.70
N ASP A 354 9.28 -6.23 -39.64
CA ASP A 354 8.51 -6.99 -40.63
C ASP A 354 7.81 -8.21 -39.99
N PHE A 355 6.79 -8.74 -40.67
CA PHE A 355 5.98 -9.85 -40.16
C PHE A 355 6.83 -11.08 -39.80
N ASN A 356 7.81 -11.45 -40.62
CA ASN A 356 8.66 -12.61 -40.36
C ASN A 356 9.55 -12.38 -39.12
N SER A 357 10.13 -11.19 -38.96
CA SER A 357 10.86 -10.81 -37.75
C SER A 357 9.98 -10.86 -36.50
N ILE A 358 8.75 -10.37 -36.57
CA ILE A 358 7.75 -10.44 -35.49
C ILE A 358 7.47 -11.90 -35.10
N MET A 359 7.20 -12.76 -36.09
CA MET A 359 6.91 -14.17 -35.85
C MET A 359 8.12 -14.92 -35.24
N ASN A 360 9.34 -14.57 -35.64
CA ASN A 360 10.56 -15.12 -35.05
C ASN A 360 10.73 -14.72 -33.57
N GLU A 361 10.45 -13.47 -33.21
CA GLU A 361 10.49 -13.03 -31.80
C GLU A 361 9.36 -13.68 -30.98
N ALA A 362 8.15 -13.78 -31.54
CA ALA A 362 7.03 -14.49 -30.92
C ALA A 362 7.39 -15.95 -30.60
N GLU A 363 8.05 -16.62 -31.55
CA GLU A 363 8.49 -18.01 -31.41
C GLU A 363 9.56 -18.17 -30.32
N LYS A 364 10.52 -17.25 -30.20
CA LYS A 364 11.51 -17.24 -29.10
C LYS A 364 10.83 -17.15 -27.74
N ILE A 365 9.93 -16.18 -27.56
CA ILE A 365 9.21 -15.99 -26.29
C ILE A 365 8.32 -17.20 -25.99
N ARG A 366 7.66 -17.76 -27.01
CA ARG A 366 6.86 -18.99 -26.88
C ARG A 366 7.73 -20.18 -26.44
N ASN A 367 8.94 -20.31 -26.95
CA ASN A 367 9.86 -21.38 -26.57
C ASN A 367 10.38 -21.23 -25.14
N THR A 368 10.63 -20.01 -24.67
CA THR A 368 10.84 -19.72 -23.24
C THR A 368 9.64 -20.16 -22.41
N GLY A 369 8.40 -19.83 -22.82
CA GLY A 369 7.19 -20.29 -22.17
C GLY A 369 7.09 -21.83 -22.13
N ASN A 370 7.42 -22.51 -23.22
CA ASN A 370 7.42 -23.98 -23.29
C ASN A 370 8.44 -24.61 -22.34
N ARG A 371 9.62 -24.01 -22.20
CA ARG A 371 10.64 -24.43 -21.23
C ARG A 371 10.10 -24.29 -19.80
N LEU A 372 9.59 -23.12 -19.44
CA LEU A 372 9.00 -22.84 -18.13
C LEU A 372 7.83 -23.79 -17.80
N PHE A 373 6.98 -24.11 -18.78
CA PHE A 373 5.88 -25.05 -18.61
C PHE A 373 6.39 -26.46 -18.27
N LYS A 374 7.47 -26.92 -18.94
CA LYS A 374 8.11 -28.22 -18.67
C LYS A 374 8.76 -28.25 -17.28
N GLU A 375 9.32 -27.12 -16.83
CA GLU A 375 9.88 -26.94 -15.48
C GLU A 375 8.80 -26.85 -14.38
N GLY A 376 7.52 -26.83 -14.73
CA GLY A 376 6.42 -26.68 -13.76
C GLY A 376 6.16 -25.24 -13.31
N LYS A 377 6.87 -24.25 -13.87
CA LYS A 377 6.72 -22.82 -13.59
C LYS A 377 5.56 -22.23 -14.39
N TYR A 378 4.34 -22.72 -14.12
CA TYR A 378 3.16 -22.45 -14.95
C TYR A 378 2.75 -20.97 -15.02
N GLU A 379 2.91 -20.23 -13.92
CA GLU A 379 2.62 -18.79 -13.88
C GLU A 379 3.56 -17.97 -14.77
N LEU A 380 4.87 -18.24 -14.70
CA LEU A 380 5.84 -17.60 -15.59
C LEU A 380 5.61 -18.00 -17.06
N ALA A 381 5.33 -19.28 -17.33
CA ALA A 381 5.00 -19.75 -18.67
C ALA A 381 3.79 -19.01 -19.25
N LYS A 382 2.72 -18.88 -18.46
CA LYS A 382 1.51 -18.13 -18.81
C LYS A 382 1.85 -16.68 -19.15
N ALA A 383 2.62 -15.99 -18.31
CA ALA A 383 3.03 -14.61 -18.53
C ALA A 383 3.77 -14.43 -19.87
N LYS A 384 4.63 -15.37 -20.26
CA LYS A 384 5.32 -15.35 -21.57
C LYS A 384 4.35 -15.50 -22.74
N TYR A 385 3.40 -16.45 -22.67
CA TYR A 385 2.42 -16.62 -23.75
C TYR A 385 1.46 -15.42 -23.86
N GLU A 386 1.00 -14.89 -22.72
CA GLU A 386 0.13 -13.72 -22.68
C GLU A 386 0.85 -12.45 -23.16
N LYS A 387 2.16 -12.32 -22.92
CA LYS A 387 2.98 -11.25 -23.50
C LYS A 387 2.86 -11.25 -25.03
N VAL A 388 3.12 -12.39 -25.67
CA VAL A 388 3.01 -12.51 -27.13
C VAL A 388 1.59 -12.18 -27.61
N LEU A 389 0.56 -12.67 -26.92
CA LEU A 389 -0.85 -12.35 -27.27
C LEU A 389 -1.18 -10.86 -27.17
N ARG A 390 -0.56 -10.12 -26.24
CA ARG A 390 -0.73 -8.67 -26.15
C ARG A 390 -0.08 -7.96 -27.32
N GLU A 391 1.17 -8.30 -27.65
CA GLU A 391 1.88 -7.70 -28.79
C GLU A 391 1.14 -7.98 -30.11
N PHE A 392 0.53 -9.16 -30.25
CA PHE A 392 -0.27 -9.55 -31.42
C PHE A 392 -1.47 -8.63 -31.67
N ASN A 393 -1.94 -7.86 -30.69
CA ASN A 393 -3.02 -6.89 -30.91
C ASN A 393 -2.61 -5.72 -31.82
N HIS A 394 -1.31 -5.49 -32.00
CA HIS A 394 -0.76 -4.43 -32.84
C HIS A 394 -0.17 -4.96 -34.16
N VAL A 395 -0.25 -6.26 -34.40
CA VAL A 395 0.27 -6.89 -35.62
C VAL A 395 -0.86 -7.02 -36.64
N ASN A 396 -0.62 -6.51 -37.85
CA ASN A 396 -1.56 -6.64 -38.97
C ASN A 396 -0.90 -7.42 -40.12
N PRO A 397 -1.27 -8.68 -40.34
CA PRO A 397 -0.86 -9.45 -41.51
C PRO A 397 -1.21 -8.72 -42.82
N GLN A 398 -0.34 -8.78 -43.81
CA GLN A 398 -0.49 -8.06 -45.09
C GLN A 398 -1.14 -8.91 -46.20
N ASP A 399 -1.07 -10.23 -46.08
CA ASP A 399 -1.66 -11.17 -47.03
C ASP A 399 -2.31 -12.38 -46.33
N ASP A 400 -2.96 -13.23 -47.13
CA ASP A 400 -3.71 -14.40 -46.64
C ASP A 400 -2.79 -15.45 -45.98
N GLU A 401 -1.55 -15.60 -46.43
CA GLU A 401 -0.61 -16.57 -45.88
C GLU A 401 -0.10 -16.10 -44.52
N GLU A 402 0.28 -14.83 -44.40
CA GLU A 402 0.59 -14.18 -43.11
C GLU A 402 -0.61 -14.25 -42.18
N GLY A 403 -1.82 -13.97 -42.68
CA GLY A 403 -3.06 -14.02 -41.91
C GLY A 403 -3.30 -15.41 -41.31
N LYS A 404 -3.05 -16.46 -42.08
CA LYS A 404 -3.15 -17.85 -41.62
C LYS A 404 -2.10 -18.19 -40.57
N ILE A 405 -0.83 -17.84 -40.80
CA ILE A 405 0.28 -18.07 -39.86
C ILE A 405 0.00 -17.36 -38.52
N PHE A 406 -0.45 -16.11 -38.59
CA PHE A 406 -0.80 -15.30 -37.44
C PHE A 406 -1.94 -15.94 -36.63
N ALA A 407 -3.05 -16.30 -37.30
CA ALA A 407 -4.20 -16.92 -36.66
C ALA A 407 -3.86 -18.28 -36.01
N ASP A 408 -3.07 -19.11 -36.69
CA ASP A 408 -2.63 -20.41 -36.17
C ASP A 408 -1.73 -20.26 -34.94
N THR A 409 -0.80 -19.29 -34.98
CA THR A 409 0.07 -19.00 -33.84
C THR A 409 -0.70 -18.43 -32.66
N ARG A 410 -1.64 -17.52 -32.90
CA ARG A 410 -2.52 -16.96 -31.86
C ARG A 410 -3.35 -18.05 -31.19
N ASN A 411 -3.92 -18.97 -31.96
CA ASN A 411 -4.66 -20.12 -31.44
C ASN A 411 -3.77 -21.04 -30.60
N LEU A 412 -2.54 -21.33 -31.07
CA LEU A 412 -1.56 -22.12 -30.33
C LEU A 412 -1.22 -21.49 -28.97
N LEU A 413 -1.01 -20.17 -28.93
CA LEU A 413 -0.73 -19.43 -27.70
C LEU A 413 -1.91 -19.49 -26.72
N HIS A 414 -3.15 -19.27 -27.20
CA HIS A 414 -4.35 -19.43 -26.36
C HIS A 414 -4.46 -20.84 -25.78
N LEU A 415 -4.21 -21.88 -26.57
CA LEU A 415 -4.19 -23.25 -26.05
C LEU A 415 -3.15 -23.39 -24.94
N ASN A 416 -1.93 -22.91 -25.16
CA ASN A 416 -0.85 -22.95 -24.17
C ASN A 416 -1.22 -22.23 -22.87
N VAL A 417 -1.81 -21.03 -22.94
CA VAL A 417 -2.36 -20.31 -21.79
C VAL A 417 -3.43 -21.16 -21.07
N ALA A 418 -4.35 -21.77 -21.81
CA ALA A 418 -5.39 -22.63 -21.23
C ALA A 418 -4.79 -23.83 -20.48
N ALA A 419 -3.70 -24.41 -20.97
CA ALA A 419 -3.01 -25.47 -20.24
C ALA A 419 -2.32 -24.97 -18.97
N CYS A 420 -1.75 -23.76 -18.96
CA CYS A 420 -1.23 -23.16 -17.74
C CYS A 420 -2.35 -22.99 -16.71
N TYR A 421 -3.50 -22.41 -17.09
CA TYR A 421 -4.65 -22.27 -16.20
C TYR A 421 -5.13 -23.61 -15.62
N LEU A 422 -5.20 -24.65 -16.46
CA LEU A 422 -5.58 -25.99 -16.00
C LEU A 422 -4.59 -26.56 -14.98
N LYS A 423 -3.30 -26.28 -15.13
CA LYS A 423 -2.25 -26.75 -14.19
C LYS A 423 -2.26 -26.00 -12.87
N VAL A 424 -2.63 -24.73 -12.87
CA VAL A 424 -2.76 -23.90 -11.66
C VAL A 424 -4.11 -24.17 -10.93
N GLY A 425 -5.07 -24.82 -11.60
CA GLY A 425 -6.39 -25.13 -11.03
C GLY A 425 -7.47 -24.10 -11.35
N GLU A 426 -7.15 -23.10 -12.19
CA GLU A 426 -8.05 -22.05 -12.64
C GLU A 426 -8.93 -22.54 -13.81
N CYS A 427 -9.77 -23.54 -13.55
CA CYS A 427 -10.52 -24.27 -14.58
C CYS A 427 -11.42 -23.35 -15.43
N ARG A 428 -12.11 -22.38 -14.81
CA ARG A 428 -12.98 -21.43 -15.54
C ARG A 428 -12.23 -20.59 -16.56
N LYS A 429 -11.08 -20.02 -16.18
CA LYS A 429 -10.22 -19.25 -17.10
C LYS A 429 -9.66 -20.12 -18.23
N SER A 430 -9.38 -21.40 -17.94
CA SER A 430 -8.99 -22.37 -18.96
C SER A 430 -10.10 -22.59 -20.00
N ILE A 431 -11.36 -22.76 -19.55
CA ILE A 431 -12.54 -22.91 -20.41
C ILE A 431 -12.73 -21.68 -21.30
N GLU A 432 -12.73 -20.48 -20.72
CA GLU A 432 -12.87 -19.21 -21.45
C GLU A 432 -11.79 -19.04 -22.52
N THR A 433 -10.55 -19.40 -22.19
CA THR A 433 -9.43 -19.31 -23.13
C THR A 433 -9.58 -20.35 -24.26
N CYS A 434 -10.09 -21.54 -23.98
CA CYS A 434 -10.39 -22.53 -25.03
C CYS A 434 -11.55 -22.10 -25.92
N ASN A 435 -12.56 -21.43 -25.37
CA ASN A 435 -13.69 -20.91 -26.14
C ASN A 435 -13.22 -19.93 -27.23
N LYS A 436 -12.26 -19.04 -26.93
CA LYS A 436 -11.67 -18.14 -27.94
C LYS A 436 -11.11 -18.89 -29.16
N VAL A 437 -10.52 -20.06 -28.95
CA VAL A 437 -9.97 -20.90 -30.04
C VAL A 437 -11.11 -21.61 -30.79
N LEU A 438 -12.12 -22.10 -30.07
CA LEU A 438 -13.22 -22.87 -30.63
C LEU A 438 -14.28 -21.98 -31.32
N GLU A 439 -14.40 -20.71 -30.96
CA GLU A 439 -15.20 -19.72 -31.68
C GLU A 439 -14.64 -19.51 -33.10
N ALA A 440 -13.31 -19.43 -33.22
CA ALA A 440 -12.64 -19.31 -34.52
C ALA A 440 -12.58 -20.65 -35.28
N LYS A 441 -12.34 -21.76 -34.57
CA LYS A 441 -12.21 -23.11 -35.14
C LYS A 441 -13.00 -24.12 -34.30
N PRO A 442 -14.32 -24.29 -34.53
CA PRO A 442 -15.17 -25.18 -33.71
C PRO A 442 -14.74 -26.65 -33.70
N ALA A 443 -14.05 -27.09 -34.76
CA ALA A 443 -13.52 -28.43 -34.92
C ALA A 443 -12.05 -28.57 -34.45
N HIS A 444 -11.53 -27.67 -33.61
CA HIS A 444 -10.14 -27.74 -33.18
C HIS A 444 -9.94 -28.81 -32.09
N VAL A 445 -9.43 -29.99 -32.48
CA VAL A 445 -9.29 -31.19 -31.61
C VAL A 445 -8.59 -30.90 -30.28
N LYS A 446 -7.43 -30.22 -30.29
CA LYS A 446 -6.71 -29.89 -29.03
C LYS A 446 -7.46 -28.88 -28.16
N GLY A 447 -8.30 -28.05 -28.77
CA GLY A 447 -9.13 -27.06 -28.06
C GLY A 447 -10.26 -27.77 -27.32
N LEU A 448 -10.99 -28.65 -28.02
CA LEU A 448 -12.01 -29.52 -27.44
C LEU A 448 -11.44 -30.37 -26.31
N TYR A 449 -10.27 -30.98 -26.51
CA TYR A 449 -9.61 -31.78 -25.48
C TYR A 449 -9.30 -30.96 -24.22
N ARG A 450 -8.66 -29.78 -24.37
CA ARG A 450 -8.28 -28.94 -23.22
C ARG A 450 -9.51 -28.40 -22.49
N ARG A 451 -10.55 -27.99 -23.22
CA ARG A 451 -11.81 -27.53 -22.62
C ARG A 451 -12.53 -28.65 -21.88
N GLY A 452 -12.62 -29.84 -22.48
CA GLY A 452 -13.19 -31.02 -21.83
C GLY A 452 -12.44 -31.43 -20.55
N MET A 453 -11.11 -31.35 -20.58
CA MET A 453 -10.29 -31.57 -19.37
C MET A 453 -10.54 -30.51 -18.28
N ALA A 454 -10.76 -29.26 -18.68
CA ALA A 454 -11.08 -28.17 -17.75
C ALA A 454 -12.49 -28.30 -17.17
N TYR A 455 -13.51 -28.65 -17.97
CA TYR A 455 -14.85 -28.99 -17.50
C TYR A 455 -14.83 -30.16 -16.53
N MET A 456 -14.10 -31.23 -16.85
CA MET A 456 -13.93 -32.38 -15.96
C MET A 456 -13.30 -32.00 -14.61
N ALA A 457 -12.31 -31.11 -14.63
CA ALA A 457 -11.68 -30.60 -13.41
C ALA A 457 -12.60 -29.65 -12.61
N ASN A 458 -13.47 -28.90 -13.29
CA ASN A 458 -14.46 -28.02 -12.69
C ASN A 458 -15.70 -28.77 -12.15
N GLY A 459 -15.91 -30.03 -12.55
CA GLY A 459 -17.05 -30.86 -12.17
C GLY A 459 -18.20 -30.87 -13.19
N ASP A 460 -18.05 -30.21 -14.34
CA ASP A 460 -19.04 -30.14 -15.41
C ASP A 460 -18.93 -31.37 -16.31
N PHE A 461 -19.28 -32.55 -15.77
CA PHE A 461 -18.97 -33.82 -16.42
C PHE A 461 -19.67 -34.05 -17.76
N GLU A 462 -20.90 -33.57 -17.93
CA GLU A 462 -21.63 -33.71 -19.19
C GLU A 462 -21.03 -32.84 -20.30
N GLU A 463 -20.61 -31.61 -19.99
CA GLU A 463 -19.90 -30.76 -20.96
C GLU A 463 -18.55 -31.35 -21.35
N ALA A 464 -17.81 -31.91 -20.38
CA ALA A 464 -16.58 -32.65 -20.67
C ALA A 464 -16.84 -33.85 -21.60
N ARG A 465 -17.91 -34.61 -21.35
CA ARG A 465 -18.33 -35.75 -22.17
C ARG A 465 -18.66 -35.32 -23.59
N ASN A 466 -19.34 -34.19 -23.75
CA ASN A 466 -19.71 -33.63 -25.06
C ASN A 466 -18.46 -33.26 -25.86
N ASP A 467 -17.49 -32.58 -25.24
CA ASP A 467 -16.24 -32.20 -25.90
C ASP A 467 -15.43 -33.43 -26.35
N PHE A 468 -15.26 -34.45 -25.49
CA PHE A 468 -14.54 -35.67 -25.86
C PHE A 468 -15.26 -36.48 -26.96
N LYS A 469 -16.60 -36.52 -26.95
CA LYS A 469 -17.38 -37.13 -28.04
C LYS A 469 -17.24 -36.35 -29.34
N MET A 470 -17.19 -35.03 -29.28
CA MET A 470 -17.00 -34.18 -30.46
C MET A 470 -15.62 -34.41 -31.10
N MET A 471 -14.57 -34.59 -30.30
CA MET A 471 -13.24 -34.95 -30.83
C MET A 471 -13.27 -36.17 -31.73
N MET A 472 -13.95 -37.26 -31.31
CA MET A 472 -14.06 -38.49 -32.09
C MET A 472 -14.83 -38.30 -33.41
N LYS A 473 -15.80 -37.38 -33.42
CA LYS A 473 -16.58 -37.04 -34.63
C LYS A 473 -15.74 -36.25 -35.63
N VAL A 474 -14.90 -35.36 -35.13
CA VAL A 474 -14.11 -34.45 -35.96
C VAL A 474 -12.89 -35.14 -36.56
N ASP A 475 -12.16 -35.92 -35.77
CA ASP A 475 -10.91 -36.56 -36.17
C ASP A 475 -10.81 -37.96 -35.58
N LYS A 476 -10.89 -38.97 -36.47
CA LYS A 476 -10.77 -40.38 -36.07
C LYS A 476 -9.40 -40.70 -35.46
N SER A 477 -8.35 -39.98 -35.81
CA SER A 477 -7.03 -40.19 -35.21
C SER A 477 -6.98 -39.78 -33.73
N ALA A 478 -7.92 -38.95 -33.28
CA ALA A 478 -8.06 -38.53 -31.89
C ALA A 478 -8.87 -39.52 -31.02
N GLU A 479 -9.41 -40.60 -31.60
CA GLU A 479 -10.21 -41.60 -30.89
C GLU A 479 -9.49 -42.23 -29.69
N PRO A 480 -8.19 -42.59 -29.74
CA PRO A 480 -7.47 -43.11 -28.59
C PRO A 480 -7.42 -42.12 -27.41
N ASP A 481 -7.10 -40.85 -27.69
CA ASP A 481 -7.00 -39.78 -26.70
C ASP A 481 -8.37 -39.46 -26.08
N ALA A 482 -9.41 -39.38 -26.91
CA ALA A 482 -10.78 -39.13 -26.46
C ALA A 482 -11.32 -40.30 -25.61
N THR A 483 -11.04 -41.54 -25.99
CA THR A 483 -11.43 -42.74 -25.22
C THR A 483 -10.72 -42.79 -23.87
N ALA A 484 -9.42 -42.47 -23.83
CA ALA A 484 -8.66 -42.36 -22.60
C ALA A 484 -9.21 -41.25 -21.68
N ALA A 485 -9.59 -40.10 -22.23
CA ALA A 485 -10.20 -39.00 -21.49
C ALA A 485 -11.59 -39.37 -20.93
N LEU A 486 -12.44 -40.03 -21.73
CA LEU A 486 -13.75 -40.53 -21.28
C LEU A 486 -13.63 -41.57 -20.16
N SER A 487 -12.60 -42.44 -20.22
CA SER A 487 -12.31 -43.37 -19.13
C SER A 487 -11.93 -42.64 -17.84
N LYS A 488 -11.05 -41.63 -17.93
CA LYS A 488 -10.69 -40.76 -16.78
C LYS A 488 -11.91 -40.01 -16.23
N LEU A 489 -12.77 -39.50 -17.10
CA LEU A 489 -14.02 -38.83 -16.72
C LEU A 489 -14.91 -39.77 -15.90
N LYS A 490 -15.14 -40.99 -16.39
CA LYS A 490 -15.93 -42.01 -15.68
C LYS A 490 -15.35 -42.35 -14.31
N GLN A 491 -14.02 -42.50 -14.22
CA GLN A 491 -13.36 -42.72 -12.94
C GLN A 491 -13.56 -41.54 -11.98
N LYS A 492 -13.49 -40.31 -12.49
CA LYS A 492 -13.69 -39.10 -11.69
C LYS A 492 -15.13 -38.96 -11.19
N GLU A 493 -16.11 -39.22 -12.05
CA GLU A 493 -17.54 -39.26 -11.71
C GLU A 493 -17.81 -40.26 -10.58
N GLN A 494 -17.29 -41.50 -10.72
CA GLN A 494 -17.42 -42.53 -9.68
C GLN A 494 -16.72 -42.14 -8.38
N GLU A 495 -15.56 -41.47 -8.45
CA GLU A 495 -14.85 -40.99 -7.27
C GLU A 495 -15.69 -39.94 -6.51
N VAL A 496 -16.29 -38.99 -7.24
CA VAL A 496 -17.16 -37.95 -6.69
C VAL A 496 -18.43 -38.56 -6.12
N GLU A 497 -19.08 -39.47 -6.85
CA GLU A 497 -20.28 -40.18 -6.38
C GLU A 497 -19.97 -40.99 -5.11
N ARG A 498 -18.84 -41.70 -5.06
CA ARG A 498 -18.42 -42.45 -3.87
C ARG A 498 -18.16 -41.51 -2.69
N LYS A 499 -17.54 -40.35 -2.91
CA LYS A 499 -17.31 -39.32 -1.87
C LYS A 499 -18.64 -38.76 -1.36
N ALA A 500 -19.56 -38.42 -2.26
CA ALA A 500 -20.90 -37.99 -1.91
C ALA A 500 -21.64 -39.08 -1.11
N ARG A 501 -21.68 -40.32 -1.59
CA ARG A 501 -22.31 -41.46 -0.88
C ARG A 501 -21.72 -41.66 0.52
N LYS A 502 -20.40 -41.50 0.72
CA LYS A 502 -19.78 -41.57 2.05
C LYS A 502 -20.20 -40.42 2.96
N GLN A 503 -20.24 -39.19 2.44
CA GLN A 503 -20.70 -38.02 3.17
C GLN A 503 -22.18 -38.13 3.56
N PHE A 504 -23.03 -38.61 2.64
CA PHE A 504 -24.45 -38.84 2.90
C PHE A 504 -24.71 -40.03 3.84
N LYS A 505 -23.91 -41.10 3.78
CA LYS A 505 -24.07 -42.25 4.70
C LYS A 505 -23.88 -41.84 6.17
N GLY A 506 -22.88 -41.00 6.46
CA GLY A 506 -22.68 -40.44 7.81
C GLY A 506 -23.79 -39.46 8.25
N LEU A 507 -24.62 -39.00 7.32
CA LEU A 507 -25.78 -38.12 7.58
C LEU A 507 -27.06 -38.90 7.93
N PHE A 508 -27.22 -40.12 7.41
CA PHE A 508 -28.39 -41.00 7.66
C PHE A 508 -28.20 -42.01 8.80
N ASP A 509 -26.96 -42.27 9.21
CA ASP A 509 -26.67 -43.09 10.40
C ASP A 509 -26.94 -42.33 11.73
N LYS A 510 -27.28 -41.03 11.67
CA LYS A 510 -27.81 -40.23 12.79
C LYS A 510 -29.34 -40.38 12.84
N LYS A 511 -29.91 -40.64 14.03
CA LYS A 511 -31.36 -40.92 14.16
C LYS A 511 -32.20 -39.69 13.76
N PRO A 512 -33.42 -39.88 13.21
CA PRO A 512 -34.36 -38.78 12.97
C PRO A 512 -34.70 -38.11 14.32
N GLY A 513 -34.12 -36.92 14.56
CA GLY A 513 -34.22 -36.21 15.84
C GLY A 513 -32.88 -35.67 16.37
N GLU A 514 -31.73 -36.13 15.88
CA GLU A 514 -30.40 -35.60 16.25
C GLU A 514 -29.86 -34.52 15.29
N ILE A 515 -30.71 -34.01 14.39
CA ILE A 515 -30.38 -32.85 13.55
C ILE A 515 -30.67 -31.57 14.36
N SER A 516 -30.03 -31.43 15.51
CA SER A 516 -29.90 -30.16 16.21
C SER A 516 -28.42 -29.93 16.47
N GLY A 517 -27.87 -28.95 15.77
CA GLY A 517 -26.50 -28.48 15.96
C GLY A 517 -25.50 -29.09 15.00
N VAL A 518 -25.28 -28.44 13.85
CA VAL A 518 -23.91 -28.30 13.37
C VAL A 518 -23.22 -27.39 14.39
N LYS A 519 -22.72 -27.97 15.48
CA LYS A 519 -21.57 -27.39 16.17
C LYS A 519 -20.34 -27.91 15.44
N ALA A 520 -19.58 -26.97 14.90
CA ALA A 520 -18.23 -27.19 14.47
C ALA A 520 -17.42 -27.56 15.73
N ASP A 521 -17.09 -28.84 15.89
CA ASP A 521 -16.03 -29.24 16.79
C ASP A 521 -14.71 -29.04 16.03
N GLU A 522 -14.13 -27.85 16.25
CA GLU A 522 -12.68 -27.71 16.37
C GLU A 522 -12.27 -28.31 17.71
N ASP A 523 -11.57 -29.46 17.69
CA ASP A 523 -10.41 -29.64 18.55
C ASP A 523 -9.40 -28.55 18.15
N GLY A 524 -9.01 -27.53 18.92
CA GLY A 524 -9.22 -27.13 20.32
C GLY A 524 -8.04 -26.19 20.63
N ASN A 525 -8.23 -24.95 21.05
CA ASN A 525 -8.33 -24.55 22.46
C ASN A 525 -8.73 -23.05 22.61
N PRO A 526 -9.23 -22.57 23.77
CA PRO A 526 -10.67 -22.40 23.98
C PRO A 526 -11.03 -21.10 24.75
N SER A 527 -12.31 -20.70 24.79
CA SER A 527 -12.96 -20.20 26.02
C SER A 527 -14.45 -19.92 25.81
N THR A 528 -15.25 -20.77 26.47
CA THR A 528 -16.53 -20.52 27.16
C THR A 528 -17.72 -19.90 26.43
N SER A 529 -18.80 -20.68 26.49
CA SER A 529 -20.15 -20.52 25.96
C SER A 529 -21.02 -19.45 26.63
N GLU A 530 -22.03 -19.04 25.86
CA GLU A 530 -23.26 -18.36 26.23
C GLU A 530 -24.07 -19.04 27.35
N ASN A 531 -25.00 -18.28 27.95
CA ASN A 531 -26.40 -18.70 28.10
C ASN A 531 -27.31 -17.46 28.21
N GLN A 532 -28.29 -17.37 27.33
CA GLN A 532 -29.56 -16.67 27.55
C GLN A 532 -30.61 -17.73 27.90
N ASP A 533 -31.50 -17.45 28.84
CA ASP A 533 -32.85 -18.00 28.82
C ASP A 533 -33.86 -16.94 29.26
N SER A 534 -34.62 -16.51 28.25
CA SER A 534 -36.08 -16.42 28.12
C SER A 534 -37.00 -16.09 29.33
N GLU A 535 -37.92 -15.15 29.02
CA GLU A 535 -39.34 -15.02 29.46
C GLU A 535 -39.61 -14.65 30.93
N GLU A 536 -40.54 -13.76 31.31
CA GLU A 536 -41.89 -13.52 30.79
C GLU A 536 -42.43 -12.15 31.28
N HIS A 537 -43.60 -11.78 30.75
CA HIS A 537 -44.33 -10.52 30.82
C HIS A 537 -44.88 -10.03 32.19
N SER A 538 -45.18 -8.72 32.20
CA SER A 538 -46.36 -8.01 32.77
C SER A 538 -46.29 -7.30 34.14
N ASP A 539 -46.54 -5.99 34.03
CA ASP A 539 -47.44 -5.12 34.81
C ASP A 539 -47.22 -4.79 36.30
N ALA A 540 -47.17 -3.47 36.55
CA ALA A 540 -47.68 -2.67 37.68
C ALA A 540 -46.66 -1.56 37.99
N ASP A 541 -46.89 -0.32 37.57
CA ASP A 541 -47.77 0.69 38.20
C ASP A 541 -47.48 0.91 39.69
N GLY A 542 -47.31 2.18 40.08
CA GLY A 542 -47.20 2.53 41.51
C GLY A 542 -46.13 3.55 41.87
N THR A 543 -46.36 4.79 41.47
CA THR A 543 -46.50 5.94 42.38
C THR A 543 -45.41 6.28 43.40
N ASN A 544 -44.98 7.55 43.32
CA ASN A 544 -45.15 8.58 44.36
C ASN A 544 -43.94 9.11 45.15
N LEU A 545 -43.84 10.46 45.07
CA LEU A 545 -43.65 11.45 46.14
C LEU A 545 -42.22 11.54 46.72
N GLU A 546 -41.64 12.70 47.05
CA GLU A 546 -42.10 14.08 47.28
C GLU A 546 -40.83 14.96 47.32
N ASP A 547 -40.83 16.10 46.61
CA ASP A 547 -40.87 17.47 47.15
C ASP A 547 -39.70 17.97 48.02
N SER A 548 -39.09 19.09 47.60
CA SER A 548 -39.31 20.36 48.30
C SER A 548 -38.79 21.56 47.51
N HIS A 549 -39.65 22.58 47.46
CA HIS A 549 -39.59 23.86 46.76
C HIS A 549 -38.78 24.97 47.47
N GLU A 550 -38.70 26.09 46.75
CA GLU A 550 -38.55 27.51 47.15
C GLU A 550 -37.14 28.11 47.06
N ALA A 551 -36.88 29.35 46.67
CA ALA A 551 -37.52 30.43 45.90
C ALA A 551 -36.55 31.65 46.00
N ALA A 552 -36.47 32.51 44.96
CA ALA A 552 -35.52 33.65 44.84
C ALA A 552 -35.84 34.84 45.81
N PRO A 553 -35.08 35.97 45.95
CA PRO A 553 -34.55 36.83 44.85
C PRO A 553 -33.22 37.63 45.09
N ASP A 554 -32.75 38.27 44.00
CA ASP A 554 -31.85 39.45 43.81
C ASP A 554 -30.86 39.94 44.89
N ALA A 555 -29.57 40.02 44.52
CA ALA A 555 -28.75 41.26 44.43
C ALA A 555 -27.25 40.96 44.19
N ARG A 556 -26.63 41.64 43.20
CA ARG A 556 -25.17 41.74 42.96
C ARG A 556 -24.47 42.45 44.15
N PRO A 557 -23.14 42.31 44.43
CA PRO A 557 -22.07 42.45 43.41
C PRO A 557 -20.68 41.80 43.67
N ARG A 558 -19.82 41.99 42.65
CA ARG A 558 -18.34 42.07 42.62
C ARG A 558 -17.54 40.84 42.18
N SER A 559 -16.89 41.08 41.04
CA SER A 559 -15.81 40.33 40.39
C SER A 559 -14.63 40.04 41.33
N TRP A 560 -14.18 38.80 41.32
CA TRP A 560 -12.92 38.32 41.91
C TRP A 560 -11.87 37.94 40.85
N ILE A 561 -12.07 38.32 39.58
CA ILE A 561 -11.08 38.09 38.52
C ILE A 561 -10.08 39.26 38.54
N SER A 562 -9.22 39.28 39.55
CA SER A 562 -7.99 40.07 39.53
C SER A 562 -6.98 39.57 40.56
N LEU A 563 -6.74 38.27 40.64
CA LEU A 563 -5.67 37.73 41.49
C LEU A 563 -5.29 36.33 41.00
N PHE A 564 -4.62 36.23 39.85
CA PHE A 564 -3.52 35.30 39.56
C PHE A 564 -2.96 35.58 38.15
N TRP A 565 -1.72 36.06 38.16
CA TRP A 565 -0.73 36.24 37.10
C TRP A 565 -0.81 37.37 36.04
N PRO A 566 0.19 38.28 36.07
CA PRO A 566 0.55 39.20 34.99
C PRO A 566 1.87 38.79 34.31
N THR A 567 1.84 38.34 33.05
CA THR A 567 2.98 38.47 32.10
C THR A 567 2.65 38.22 30.61
N GLY A 568 1.39 38.11 30.22
CA GLY A 568 0.99 37.92 28.81
C GLY A 568 0.84 39.20 27.97
N LYS A 569 1.25 40.38 28.47
CA LYS A 569 0.91 41.66 27.82
C LYS A 569 1.97 42.26 26.89
N ARG A 570 3.20 41.72 26.82
CA ARG A 570 4.29 42.40 26.08
C ARG A 570 4.50 42.00 24.62
N ILE A 571 3.80 41.01 24.07
CA ILE A 571 3.96 40.63 22.65
C ILE A 571 2.95 41.36 21.74
N PHE A 572 1.79 41.76 22.26
CA PHE A 572 0.70 42.30 21.43
C PHE A 572 0.63 43.83 21.35
N GLU A 573 1.31 44.58 22.23
CA GLU A 573 1.37 46.05 22.13
C GLU A 573 2.36 46.54 21.05
N SER A 574 3.36 45.75 20.64
CA SER A 574 4.34 46.16 19.61
C SER A 574 3.83 46.02 18.17
N LEU A 575 2.63 45.48 17.96
CA LEU A 575 2.05 45.23 16.62
C LEU A 575 0.76 46.04 16.34
N GLY A 576 0.34 46.92 17.25
CA GLY A 576 -0.78 47.85 17.01
C GLY A 576 -2.16 47.19 16.84
N LEU A 577 -2.34 45.94 17.25
CA LEU A 577 -3.58 45.20 17.07
C LEU A 577 -4.48 45.31 18.31
N GLN A 578 -5.49 46.17 18.22
CA GLN A 578 -6.55 46.22 19.22
C GLN A 578 -7.55 45.09 18.97
N ARG A 579 -7.55 44.10 19.87
CA ARG A 579 -8.47 42.94 20.00
C ARG A 579 -8.08 41.68 19.21
N CYS A 580 -7.28 40.82 19.84
CA CYS A 580 -7.24 39.39 19.54
C CYS A 580 -8.40 38.70 20.26
N THR A 581 -9.07 37.76 19.58
CA THR A 581 -10.02 36.83 20.23
C THR A 581 -9.38 35.46 20.18
N ILE A 582 -9.21 34.84 21.35
CA ILE A 582 -8.85 33.43 21.47
C ILE A 582 -10.16 32.65 21.26
N LEU A 583 -10.17 31.67 20.36
CA LEU A 583 -11.28 30.73 20.24
C LEU A 583 -11.08 29.58 21.23
#